data_AF-X1B3X8-F1
#
_entry.id   AF-X1B3X8-F1
#
_cell.length_a   1.000
_cell.length_b   1.000
_cell.length_c   1.000
_cell.angle_alpha   90.00
_cell.angle_beta   90.00
_cell.angle_gamma   90.00
#
_symmetry.space_group_name_H-M   'P 1'
#
loop_
_entity.id
_entity.type
_entity.pdbx_description
1 polymer ?
#
loop_
_entity_poly.entity_id
_entity_poly.type
_entity_poly.pdbx_seq_one_letter_code
_entity_poly.pdbx_strand_id
1 'polypeptide(L)'
;LDKVVSVKELVDPDSHLKRRTESTEPIYSKLHLWDGGVYDNLGLEGLHNFVEGWREGIDFLIVSDASGRPKTAKYSWLKALLRIIAGIMMNQIRSLRARAVLERLKNHKDQGSFLKTGNTCKYVLTDAGKEDEVERLCPNCLSKTEADKVANMTTKISRLSEEEYKLLFRHGYEVADYTLYAYNSDMFNYIGYKNSRWG
;
A
#
# COMPACT_ATOMS: atom_id res chain seq x y z
N LEU A 1 6.24 -36.89 -16.55
CA LEU A 1 7.45 -36.10 -16.90
C LEU A 1 7.37 -34.81 -16.13
N ASP A 2 7.89 -34.87 -14.91
CA ASP A 2 7.85 -33.81 -13.91
C ASP A 2 8.66 -32.62 -14.39
N LYS A 3 8.00 -31.47 -14.59
CA LYS A 3 8.70 -30.19 -14.75
C LYS A 3 9.03 -29.67 -13.36
N VAL A 4 10.22 -30.03 -12.90
CA VAL A 4 10.87 -29.38 -11.76
C VAL A 4 11.07 -27.92 -12.15
N VAL A 5 10.30 -27.02 -11.54
CA VAL A 5 10.53 -25.59 -11.63
C VAL A 5 11.83 -25.31 -10.88
N SER A 6 12.87 -24.98 -11.63
CA SER A 6 14.15 -24.52 -11.08
C SER A 6 13.88 -23.27 -10.27
N VAL A 7 13.95 -23.38 -8.94
CA VAL A 7 14.04 -22.24 -8.04
C VAL A 7 15.27 -21.45 -8.50
N LYS A 8 15.08 -20.27 -9.09
CA LYS A 8 16.19 -19.34 -9.32
C LYS A 8 16.87 -19.18 -7.96
N GLU A 9 18.14 -19.55 -7.87
CA GLU A 9 18.94 -19.37 -6.67
C GLU A 9 18.71 -17.94 -6.17
N LEU A 10 18.24 -17.83 -4.92
CA LEU A 10 18.12 -16.55 -4.24
C LEU A 10 19.52 -15.94 -4.21
N VAL A 11 19.74 -14.95 -5.06
CA VAL A 11 21.01 -14.24 -5.14
C VAL A 11 21.27 -13.65 -3.76
N ASP A 12 22.48 -13.89 -3.24
CA ASP A 12 22.97 -13.33 -1.99
C ASP A 12 22.56 -11.84 -1.87
N PRO A 13 21.85 -11.41 -0.82
CA PRO A 13 21.46 -10.00 -0.64
C PRO A 13 22.68 -9.06 -0.62
N ASP A 14 23.87 -9.55 -0.30
CA ASP A 14 25.13 -8.80 -0.36
C ASP A 14 25.70 -8.67 -1.79
N SER A 15 25.15 -9.38 -2.78
CA SER A 15 25.55 -9.24 -4.20
C SER A 15 25.27 -7.84 -4.79
N HIS A 16 24.36 -7.08 -4.18
CA HIS A 16 24.10 -5.68 -4.55
C HIS A 16 25.21 -4.73 -4.06
N LEU A 17 26.13 -5.20 -3.22
CA LEU A 17 27.23 -4.41 -2.66
C LEU A 17 28.47 -4.49 -3.54
N LYS A 18 28.46 -3.70 -4.63
CA LYS A 18 29.65 -3.01 -5.19
C LYS A 18 29.27 -2.19 -6.43
N ARG A 19 28.29 -1.29 -6.30
CA ARG A 19 28.28 -0.15 -7.21
C ARG A 19 29.49 0.71 -6.85
N ARG A 20 30.50 0.74 -7.72
CA ARG A 20 31.60 1.71 -7.61
C ARG A 20 30.97 3.09 -7.73
N THR A 21 30.95 3.82 -6.62
CA THR A 21 30.59 5.24 -6.61
C THR A 21 31.83 6.03 -6.97
N GLU A 22 31.77 6.79 -8.06
CA GLU A 22 32.82 7.75 -8.40
C GLU A 22 32.47 9.09 -7.76
N SER A 23 33.47 9.77 -7.21
CA SER A 23 33.28 11.13 -6.71
C SER A 23 33.09 12.06 -7.90
N THR A 24 31.99 12.80 -7.91
CA THR A 24 31.69 13.79 -8.95
C THR A 24 31.58 15.17 -8.33
N GLU A 25 32.18 16.16 -8.97
CA GLU A 25 31.96 17.57 -8.59
C GLU A 25 30.52 17.96 -8.93
N PRO A 26 29.69 18.38 -7.95
CA PRO A 26 28.34 18.80 -8.23
C PRO A 26 28.34 20.10 -9.02
N ILE A 27 27.53 20.15 -10.08
CA ILE A 27 27.37 21.34 -10.95
C ILE A 27 26.89 22.56 -10.15
N TYR A 28 26.23 22.33 -9.01
CA TYR A 28 25.69 23.37 -8.14
C TYR A 28 26.33 23.31 -6.75
N SER A 29 26.62 24.48 -6.19
CA SER A 29 27.20 24.62 -4.85
C SER A 29 26.23 24.27 -3.71
N LYS A 30 24.94 24.06 -4.00
CA LYS A 30 23.90 23.76 -3.02
C LYS A 30 22.90 22.75 -3.59
N LEU A 31 22.58 21.74 -2.78
CA LEU A 31 21.54 20.76 -3.04
C LEU A 31 20.44 20.92 -1.98
N HIS A 32 19.20 21.15 -2.42
CA HIS A 32 18.04 21.20 -1.53
C HIS A 32 17.33 19.86 -1.57
N LEU A 33 17.52 19.05 -0.52
CA LEU A 33 16.80 17.79 -0.36
C LEU A 33 15.48 18.03 0.37
N TRP A 34 14.42 17.47 -0.18
CA TRP A 34 13.09 17.47 0.40
C TRP A 34 12.71 16.05 0.77
N ASP A 35 11.82 15.89 1.76
CA ASP A 35 11.28 14.58 2.11
C ASP A 35 10.54 13.99 0.89
N GLY A 36 10.97 12.80 0.48
CA GLY A 36 10.39 12.07 -0.65
C GLY A 36 8.90 11.78 -0.48
N GLY A 37 8.39 11.72 0.76
CA GLY A 37 6.96 11.58 1.04
C GLY A 37 6.11 12.73 0.48
N VAL A 38 6.65 13.94 0.33
CA VAL A 38 5.92 15.04 -0.30
C VAL A 38 5.66 14.78 -1.79
N TYR A 39 6.51 13.99 -2.44
CA TYR A 39 6.49 13.75 -3.89
C TYR A 39 5.92 12.36 -4.25
N ASP A 40 6.40 11.30 -3.60
CA ASP A 40 6.01 9.92 -3.85
C ASP A 40 5.85 9.15 -2.54
N ASN A 41 4.72 9.39 -1.85
CA ASN A 41 4.34 8.73 -0.60
C ASN A 41 4.29 7.19 -0.68
N LEU A 42 4.26 6.61 -1.88
CA LEU A 42 4.16 5.16 -2.09
C LEU A 42 5.43 4.57 -2.73
N GLY A 43 6.43 5.39 -3.06
CA GLY A 43 7.69 4.96 -3.68
C GLY A 43 7.53 4.24 -5.03
N LEU A 44 6.43 4.49 -5.75
CA LEU A 44 6.07 3.74 -6.95
C LEU A 44 6.96 4.06 -8.15
N GLU A 45 7.59 5.23 -8.19
CA GLU A 45 8.43 5.63 -9.32
C GLU A 45 9.62 4.71 -9.54
N GLY A 46 10.19 4.18 -8.46
CA GLY A 46 11.31 3.25 -8.50
C GLY A 46 10.92 1.82 -8.88
N LEU A 47 9.62 1.49 -8.88
CA LEU A 47 9.12 0.12 -8.98
C LEU A 47 8.33 -0.13 -10.27
N HIS A 48 7.93 0.93 -10.97
CA HIS A 48 6.93 0.84 -12.04
C HIS A 48 7.21 1.84 -13.17
N ASN A 49 7.00 1.38 -14.40
CA ASN A 49 6.87 2.17 -15.61
C ASN A 49 5.41 2.12 -16.09
N PHE A 50 4.77 3.28 -16.24
CA PHE A 50 3.35 3.40 -16.63
C PHE A 50 3.01 2.73 -17.97
N VAL A 51 3.99 2.53 -18.85
CA VAL A 51 3.80 1.89 -20.16
C VAL A 51 4.12 0.39 -20.09
N GLU A 52 5.24 0.05 -19.48
CA GLU A 52 5.83 -1.29 -19.58
C GLU A 52 5.42 -2.22 -18.42
N GLY A 53 4.96 -1.67 -17.29
CA GLY A 53 4.60 -2.43 -16.08
C GLY A 53 5.63 -2.34 -14.98
N TRP A 54 5.79 -3.41 -14.21
CA TRP A 54 6.79 -3.46 -13.16
C TRP A 54 8.20 -3.45 -13.73
N ARG A 55 9.15 -2.88 -12.98
CA ARG A 55 10.57 -2.93 -13.38
C ARG A 55 11.09 -4.36 -13.35
N GLU A 56 12.15 -4.60 -14.13
CA GLU A 56 12.82 -5.90 -14.20
C GLU A 56 13.20 -6.41 -12.79
N GLY A 57 12.94 -7.69 -12.54
CA GLY A 57 13.15 -8.34 -11.26
C GLY A 57 11.99 -8.22 -10.26
N ILE A 58 10.88 -7.56 -10.63
CA ILE A 58 9.66 -7.50 -9.82
C ILE A 58 8.61 -8.42 -10.43
N ASP A 59 8.44 -9.59 -9.82
CA ASP A 59 7.43 -10.56 -10.23
C ASP A 59 6.05 -10.30 -9.60
N PHE A 60 6.01 -9.61 -8.44
CA PHE A 60 4.77 -9.32 -7.72
C PHE A 60 4.91 -8.03 -6.91
N LEU A 61 3.99 -7.07 -7.09
CA LEU A 61 4.03 -5.78 -6.39
C LEU A 61 2.93 -5.67 -5.32
N ILE A 62 3.32 -5.52 -4.04
CA ILE A 62 2.39 -5.17 -2.95
C ILE A 62 2.54 -3.68 -2.63
N VAL A 63 1.46 -2.93 -2.77
CA VAL A 63 1.40 -1.50 -2.41
C VAL A 63 0.50 -1.34 -1.20
N SER A 64 1.00 -0.73 -0.13
CA SER A 64 0.22 -0.43 1.08
C SER A 64 0.00 1.07 1.23
N ASP A 65 -1.25 1.51 1.04
CA ASP A 65 -1.69 2.89 1.20
C ASP A 65 -2.37 3.09 2.55
N ALA A 66 -1.64 3.70 3.49
CA ALA A 66 -2.14 4.10 4.81
C ALA A 66 -2.72 5.54 4.82
N SER A 67 -2.84 6.19 3.66
CA SER A 67 -3.30 7.57 3.62
C SER A 67 -4.77 7.70 4.03
N GLY A 68 -5.04 8.70 4.87
CA GLY A 68 -6.40 8.96 5.31
C GLY A 68 -7.33 9.34 4.17
N ARG A 69 -8.61 8.98 4.30
CA ARG A 69 -9.64 9.41 3.35
C ARG A 69 -9.81 10.94 3.40
N PRO A 70 -9.94 11.63 2.27
CA PRO A 70 -10.20 13.07 2.29
C PRO A 70 -11.48 13.36 3.09
N LYS A 71 -11.37 14.08 4.21
CA LYS A 71 -12.54 14.55 4.96
C LYS A 71 -13.12 15.78 4.26
N THR A 72 -14.44 15.83 4.07
CA THR A 72 -15.15 17.08 3.78
C THR A 72 -15.00 18.02 4.98
N ALA A 73 -14.09 18.98 4.91
CA ALA A 73 -13.81 19.90 6.01
C ALA A 73 -14.86 21.04 6.07
N LYS A 74 -15.31 21.39 7.28
CA LYS A 74 -16.03 22.67 7.52
C LYS A 74 -15.12 23.85 7.18
N TYR A 75 -15.70 24.83 6.48
CA TYR A 75 -15.02 25.92 5.78
C TYR A 75 -14.13 26.78 6.69
N SER A 76 -12.87 27.02 6.30
CA SER A 76 -11.99 28.02 6.91
C SER A 76 -11.01 28.52 5.85
N TRP A 77 -11.16 29.78 5.44
CA TRP A 77 -10.51 30.40 4.27
C TRP A 77 -8.97 30.33 4.25
N LEU A 78 -8.28 30.70 5.33
CA LEU A 78 -6.81 30.59 5.40
C LEU A 78 -6.30 29.14 5.38
N LYS A 79 -7.00 28.24 6.08
CA LYS A 79 -6.69 26.80 6.09
C LYS A 79 -7.10 26.09 4.80
N ALA A 80 -7.96 26.70 3.98
CA ALA A 80 -8.38 26.20 2.68
C ALA A 80 -7.32 26.51 1.63
N LEU A 81 -6.76 27.72 1.59
CA LEU A 81 -5.73 28.09 0.59
C LEU A 81 -4.46 27.22 0.71
N LEU A 82 -3.95 27.04 1.93
CA LEU A 82 -2.80 26.15 2.20
C LEU A 82 -3.13 24.67 1.92
N ARG A 83 -4.38 24.22 2.15
CA ARG A 83 -4.83 22.85 1.82
C ARG A 83 -5.05 22.63 0.34
N ILE A 84 -5.49 23.64 -0.40
CA ILE A 84 -5.71 23.57 -1.84
C ILE A 84 -4.36 23.45 -2.55
N ILE A 85 -3.39 24.30 -2.17
CA ILE A 85 -2.07 24.31 -2.82
C ILE A 85 -1.26 23.06 -2.47
N ALA A 86 -1.18 22.69 -1.18
CA ALA A 86 -0.38 21.52 -0.78
C ALA A 86 -1.18 20.21 -0.85
N GLY A 87 -2.35 20.17 -0.20
CA GLY A 87 -3.10 18.93 -0.01
C GLY A 87 -3.86 18.43 -1.24
N ILE A 88 -4.48 19.31 -2.04
CA ILE A 88 -5.26 18.88 -3.22
C ILE A 88 -4.33 18.43 -4.34
N MET A 89 -3.23 19.14 -4.62
CA MET A 89 -2.24 18.72 -5.62
C MET A 89 -1.55 17.41 -5.24
N MET A 90 -1.14 17.24 -3.98
CA MET A 90 -0.57 15.97 -3.50
C MET A 90 -1.57 14.82 -3.52
N ASN A 91 -2.84 15.07 -3.14
CA ASN A 91 -3.89 14.07 -3.25
C ASN A 91 -4.20 13.71 -4.71
N GLN A 92 -4.11 14.67 -5.64
CA GLN A 92 -4.31 14.43 -7.07
C GLN A 92 -3.18 13.56 -7.63
N ILE A 93 -1.91 13.90 -7.41
CA ILE A 93 -0.76 13.10 -7.88
C ILE A 93 -0.78 11.70 -7.24
N ARG A 94 -1.05 11.59 -5.93
CA ARG A 94 -1.20 10.29 -5.26
C ARG A 94 -2.35 9.48 -5.85
N SER A 95 -3.51 10.12 -6.06
CA SER A 95 -4.67 9.43 -6.65
C SER A 95 -4.42 9.01 -8.09
N LEU A 96 -3.60 9.73 -8.85
CA LEU A 96 -3.21 9.37 -10.21
C LEU A 96 -2.25 8.18 -10.21
N ARG A 97 -1.22 8.19 -9.35
CA ARG A 97 -0.27 7.07 -9.23
C ARG A 97 -0.94 5.80 -8.70
N ALA A 98 -1.79 5.90 -7.68
CA ALA A 98 -2.57 4.78 -7.19
C ALA A 98 -3.54 4.24 -8.26
N ARG A 99 -4.20 5.13 -9.03
CA ARG A 99 -5.05 4.72 -10.16
C ARG A 99 -4.27 4.00 -11.26
N ALA A 100 -3.07 4.46 -11.59
CA ALA A 100 -2.24 3.78 -12.59
C ALA A 100 -1.83 2.37 -12.14
N VAL A 101 -1.46 2.20 -10.86
CA VAL A 101 -1.18 0.86 -10.32
C VAL A 101 -2.44 -0.02 -10.39
N LEU A 102 -3.59 0.50 -9.96
CA LEU A 102 -4.85 -0.24 -10.04
C LEU A 102 -5.24 -0.59 -11.48
N GLU A 103 -4.97 0.28 -12.45
CA GLU A 103 -5.19 0.06 -13.88
C GLU A 103 -4.30 -1.08 -14.42
N ARG A 104 -3.03 -1.13 -14.01
CA ARG A 104 -2.11 -2.23 -14.34
C ARG A 104 -2.59 -3.56 -13.73
N LEU A 105 -2.97 -3.55 -12.46
CA LEU A 105 -3.50 -4.74 -11.77
C LEU A 105 -4.80 -5.25 -12.41
N LYS A 106 -5.78 -4.37 -12.67
CA LYS A 106 -7.11 -4.77 -13.16
C LYS A 106 -7.14 -5.06 -14.66
N ASN A 107 -6.58 -4.18 -15.48
CA ASN A 107 -6.73 -4.24 -16.94
C ASN A 107 -5.54 -4.85 -17.67
N HIS A 108 -4.32 -4.70 -17.13
CA HIS A 108 -3.11 -5.28 -17.72
C HIS A 108 -2.73 -6.64 -17.12
N LYS A 109 -3.40 -7.04 -16.03
CA LYS A 109 -3.19 -8.31 -15.30
C LYS A 109 -1.77 -8.47 -14.75
N ASP A 110 -1.13 -7.35 -14.47
CA ASP A 110 0.14 -7.35 -13.74
C ASP A 110 -0.08 -7.97 -12.36
N GLN A 111 0.89 -8.76 -11.92
CA GLN A 111 0.80 -9.49 -10.66
C GLN A 111 1.04 -8.54 -9.48
N GLY A 112 0.12 -8.50 -8.53
CA GLY A 112 0.26 -7.64 -7.38
C GLY A 112 -1.02 -7.43 -6.58
N SER A 113 -0.93 -6.60 -5.56
CA SER A 113 -2.06 -6.25 -4.69
C SER A 113 -1.93 -4.84 -4.16
N PHE A 114 -3.06 -4.13 -4.12
CA PHE A 114 -3.14 -2.78 -3.57
C PHE A 114 -3.94 -2.82 -2.26
N LEU A 115 -3.22 -2.70 -1.14
CA LEU A 115 -3.75 -2.71 0.20
C LEU A 115 -4.08 -1.29 0.63
N LYS A 116 -5.27 -1.07 1.19
CA LYS A 116 -5.70 0.26 1.64
C LYS A 116 -6.33 0.22 3.01
N THR A 117 -5.81 1.04 3.92
CA THR A 117 -6.42 1.19 5.26
C THR A 117 -7.84 1.75 5.16
N GLY A 118 -8.72 1.33 6.07
CA GLY A 118 -10.15 1.64 6.02
C GLY A 118 -10.99 0.81 5.06
N ASN A 119 -10.39 -0.01 4.19
CA ASN A 119 -11.16 -1.04 3.49
C ASN A 119 -11.69 -2.05 4.52
N THR A 120 -12.85 -2.63 4.23
CA THR A 120 -13.45 -3.68 5.06
C THR A 120 -13.46 -4.99 4.29
N CYS A 121 -13.46 -6.12 5.00
CA CYS A 121 -13.56 -7.46 4.40
C CYS A 121 -14.74 -7.54 3.40
N LYS A 122 -15.92 -7.09 3.83
CA LYS A 122 -17.12 -7.07 2.97
C LYS A 122 -16.90 -6.22 1.71
N TYR A 123 -16.33 -5.02 1.84
CA TYR A 123 -16.10 -4.15 0.69
C TYR A 123 -15.16 -4.80 -0.33
N VAL A 124 -14.06 -5.40 0.12
CA VAL A 124 -13.06 -6.00 -0.78
C VAL A 124 -13.56 -7.28 -1.44
N LEU A 125 -14.23 -8.15 -0.70
CA LEU A 125 -14.81 -9.37 -1.29
C LEU A 125 -15.90 -9.03 -2.32
N THR A 126 -16.75 -8.02 -2.06
CA THR A 126 -17.72 -7.54 -3.05
C THR A 126 -17.05 -6.89 -4.27
N ASP A 127 -16.03 -6.04 -4.11
CA ASP A 127 -15.31 -5.45 -5.26
C ASP A 127 -14.62 -6.52 -6.13
N ALA A 128 -14.25 -7.66 -5.52
CA ALA A 128 -13.65 -8.81 -6.19
C ALA A 128 -14.67 -9.81 -6.77
N GLY A 129 -15.97 -9.60 -6.58
CA GLY A 129 -17.02 -10.54 -7.04
C GLY A 129 -17.09 -11.86 -6.27
N LYS A 130 -16.73 -11.84 -4.98
CA LYS A 130 -16.75 -12.97 -4.03
C LYS A 130 -17.76 -12.75 -2.91
N GLU A 131 -18.95 -12.23 -3.24
CA GLU A 131 -19.99 -11.88 -2.26
C GLU A 131 -20.48 -13.07 -1.44
N ASP A 132 -20.48 -14.27 -2.03
CA ASP A 132 -20.86 -15.53 -1.41
C ASP A 132 -19.93 -15.93 -0.26
N GLU A 133 -18.70 -15.43 -0.24
CA GLU A 133 -17.71 -15.73 0.80
C GLU A 133 -17.80 -14.79 2.01
N VAL A 134 -18.54 -13.69 1.92
CA VAL A 134 -18.61 -12.64 2.95
C VAL A 134 -19.11 -13.19 4.28
N GLU A 135 -20.15 -14.03 4.27
CA GLU A 135 -20.71 -14.61 5.49
C GLU A 135 -19.75 -15.58 6.18
N ARG A 136 -18.88 -16.23 5.40
CA ARG A 136 -17.90 -17.18 5.90
C ARG A 136 -16.67 -16.47 6.48
N LEU A 137 -16.19 -15.42 5.81
CA LEU A 137 -14.88 -14.83 6.08
C LEU A 137 -14.94 -13.60 7.00
N CYS A 138 -15.94 -12.74 6.83
CA CYS A 138 -15.98 -11.44 7.49
C CYS A 138 -16.51 -11.40 8.95
N PRO A 139 -17.20 -12.40 9.54
CA PRO A 139 -17.74 -12.27 10.91
C PRO A 139 -16.70 -11.94 11.99
N ASN A 140 -15.44 -12.35 11.80
CA ASN A 140 -14.35 -12.13 12.76
C ASN A 140 -13.44 -10.95 12.39
N CYS A 141 -13.74 -10.22 11.31
CA CYS A 141 -12.97 -9.03 10.93
C CYS A 141 -13.44 -7.81 11.72
N LEU A 142 -12.59 -6.78 11.77
CA LEU A 142 -12.93 -5.48 12.32
C LEU A 142 -14.16 -4.88 11.63
N SER A 143 -14.99 -4.23 12.43
CA SER A 143 -16.17 -3.53 11.95
C SER A 143 -15.80 -2.34 11.07
N LYS A 144 -16.75 -1.84 10.28
CA LYS A 144 -16.57 -0.61 9.50
C LYS A 144 -16.15 0.58 10.38
N THR A 145 -16.73 0.70 11.56
CA THR A 145 -16.40 1.78 12.51
C THR A 145 -14.95 1.71 12.96
N GLU A 146 -14.42 0.51 13.21
CA GLU A 146 -13.03 0.29 13.58
C GLU A 146 -12.07 0.53 12.41
N ALA A 147 -12.40 0.03 11.22
CA ALA A 147 -11.66 0.32 10.00
C ALA A 147 -11.60 1.83 9.71
N ASP A 148 -12.71 2.55 9.90
CA ASP A 148 -12.78 4.00 9.73
C ASP A 148 -11.96 4.73 10.80
N LYS A 149 -11.88 4.23 12.05
CA LYS A 149 -10.97 4.79 13.06
C LYS A 149 -9.53 4.71 12.57
N VAL A 150 -9.10 3.54 12.08
CA VAL A 150 -7.74 3.33 11.56
C VAL A 150 -7.44 4.22 10.37
N ALA A 151 -8.36 4.33 9.41
CA ALA A 151 -8.21 5.22 8.25
C ALA A 151 -8.14 6.72 8.62
N ASN A 152 -8.57 7.09 9.82
CA ASN A 152 -8.53 8.45 10.32
C ASN A 152 -7.37 8.69 11.30
N MET A 153 -6.56 7.68 11.61
CA MET A 153 -5.35 7.85 12.41
C MET A 153 -4.38 8.79 11.70
N THR A 154 -3.76 9.67 12.47
CA THR A 154 -2.84 10.64 11.89
C THR A 154 -1.53 9.93 11.57
N THR A 155 -1.03 10.05 10.34
CA THR A 155 0.24 9.47 9.87
C THR A 155 1.47 10.25 10.36
N LYS A 156 1.45 10.71 11.63
CA LYS A 156 2.58 11.41 12.25
C LYS A 156 3.51 10.38 12.90
N ILE A 157 4.81 10.68 12.89
CA ILE A 157 5.81 9.94 13.67
C ILE A 157 5.62 10.33 15.14
N SER A 158 4.63 9.72 15.79
CA SER A 158 4.34 9.87 17.21
C SER A 158 4.06 8.49 17.82
N ARG A 159 4.39 8.33 19.09
CA ARG A 159 4.12 7.09 19.82
C ARG A 159 2.60 6.85 19.89
N LEU A 160 2.16 5.70 19.40
CA LEU A 160 0.78 5.23 19.52
C LEU A 160 0.53 4.69 20.93
N SER A 161 -0.69 4.81 21.42
CA SER A 161 -1.13 4.00 22.56
C SER A 161 -1.15 2.52 22.18
N GLU A 162 -1.11 1.63 23.18
CA GLU A 162 -1.16 0.18 22.94
C GLU A 162 -2.44 -0.23 22.20
N GLU A 163 -3.58 0.36 22.56
CA GLU A 163 -4.86 0.11 21.90
C GLU A 163 -4.86 0.57 20.44
N GLU A 164 -4.32 1.76 20.16
CA GLU A 164 -4.17 2.25 18.78
C GLU A 164 -3.25 1.37 17.95
N TYR A 165 -2.15 0.90 18.55
CA TYR A 165 -1.23 -0.02 17.90
C TYR A 165 -1.91 -1.36 17.59
N LYS A 166 -2.57 -1.98 18.57
CA LYS A 166 -3.28 -3.27 18.40
C LYS A 166 -4.36 -3.16 17.33
N LEU A 167 -5.12 -2.07 17.33
CA LEU A 167 -6.15 -1.81 16.33
C LEU A 167 -5.55 -1.63 14.93
N LEU A 168 -4.52 -0.80 14.78
CA LEU A 168 -3.82 -0.58 13.51
C LEU A 168 -3.19 -1.86 12.98
N PHE A 169 -2.53 -2.63 13.85
CA PHE A 169 -1.88 -3.89 13.52
C PHE A 169 -2.89 -4.91 13.01
N ARG A 170 -3.97 -5.13 13.77
CA ARG A 170 -5.05 -6.05 13.37
C ARG A 170 -5.67 -5.62 12.06
N HIS A 171 -5.98 -4.33 11.91
CA HIS A 171 -6.55 -3.80 10.67
C HIS A 171 -5.62 -3.99 9.47
N GLY A 172 -4.31 -3.72 9.64
CA GLY A 172 -3.31 -3.94 8.61
C GLY A 172 -3.21 -5.41 8.20
N TYR A 173 -3.21 -6.32 9.18
CA TYR A 173 -3.24 -7.76 8.94
C TYR A 173 -4.47 -8.17 8.15
N GLU A 174 -5.67 -7.80 8.62
CA GLU A 174 -6.93 -8.20 7.98
C GLU A 174 -7.00 -7.67 6.55
N VAL A 175 -6.64 -6.39 6.33
CA VAL A 175 -6.56 -5.80 4.98
C VAL A 175 -5.65 -6.61 4.08
N ALA A 176 -4.45 -6.98 4.54
CA ALA A 176 -3.54 -7.78 3.74
C ALA A 176 -4.14 -9.15 3.42
N ASP A 177 -4.64 -9.85 4.44
CA ASP A 177 -5.17 -11.21 4.34
C ASP A 177 -6.34 -11.31 3.36
N TYR A 178 -7.42 -10.54 3.57
CA TYR A 178 -8.58 -10.62 2.68
C TYR A 178 -8.31 -10.02 1.30
N THR A 179 -7.40 -9.05 1.13
CA THR A 179 -7.14 -8.45 -0.19
C THR A 179 -6.25 -9.34 -1.04
N LEU A 180 -5.21 -9.93 -0.46
CA LEU A 180 -4.37 -10.91 -1.14
C LEU A 180 -5.20 -12.15 -1.52
N TYR A 181 -6.03 -12.64 -0.61
CA TYR A 181 -6.96 -13.74 -0.90
C TYR A 181 -7.98 -13.40 -2.00
N ALA A 182 -8.59 -12.20 -1.94
CA ALA A 182 -9.65 -11.84 -2.87
C ALA A 182 -9.14 -11.77 -4.32
N TYR A 183 -7.99 -11.15 -4.54
CA TYR A 183 -7.46 -10.87 -5.88
C TYR A 183 -6.39 -11.85 -6.38
N ASN A 184 -5.76 -12.61 -5.48
CA ASN A 184 -4.64 -13.49 -5.80
C ASN A 184 -4.79 -14.84 -5.07
N SER A 185 -6.00 -15.42 -5.07
CA SER A 185 -6.31 -16.68 -4.36
C SER A 185 -5.54 -17.90 -4.84
N ASP A 186 -4.94 -17.83 -6.03
CA ASP A 186 -4.02 -18.82 -6.57
C ASP A 186 -2.67 -18.85 -5.85
N MET A 187 -2.26 -17.71 -5.27
CA MET A 187 -1.01 -17.55 -4.52
C MET A 187 -1.21 -17.45 -3.00
N PHE A 188 -2.32 -16.85 -2.56
CA PHE A 188 -2.56 -16.51 -1.16
C PHE A 188 -3.85 -17.13 -0.64
N ASN A 189 -3.73 -17.99 0.36
CA ASN A 189 -4.86 -18.54 1.11
C ASN A 189 -5.30 -17.56 2.20
N TYR A 190 -6.61 -17.53 2.48
CA TYR A 190 -7.13 -16.80 3.64
C TYR A 190 -6.68 -17.45 4.94
N ILE A 191 -6.05 -16.69 5.83
CA ILE A 191 -5.51 -17.18 7.10
C ILE A 191 -6.49 -16.93 8.25
N GLY A 192 -7.13 -15.76 8.23
CA GLY A 192 -7.97 -15.22 9.29
C GLY A 192 -7.15 -14.73 10.47
N TYR A 193 -7.42 -13.52 10.94
CA TYR A 193 -6.79 -13.00 12.16
C TYR A 193 -7.21 -13.85 13.36
N LYS A 194 -6.27 -14.65 13.86
CA LYS A 194 -6.37 -15.31 15.17
C LYS A 194 -5.56 -14.45 16.12
N ASN A 195 -6.02 -14.29 17.36
CA ASN A 195 -5.21 -13.68 18.43
C ASN A 195 -3.91 -14.49 18.57
N SER A 196 -2.91 -14.10 17.80
CA SER A 196 -1.62 -14.75 17.75
C SER A 196 -0.83 -14.31 18.97
N ARG A 197 0.15 -15.13 19.37
CA ARG A 197 1.05 -14.98 20.53
C ARG A 197 1.79 -13.62 20.67
N TRP A 198 1.51 -12.65 19.82
CA TRP A 198 2.12 -11.32 19.77
C TRP A 198 1.15 -10.19 20.19
N GLY A 199 -0.03 -10.53 20.74
CA GLY A 199 -1.00 -9.58 21.31
C GLY A 199 -1.02 -9.57 22.84
#